data_AF-A0A7J9NRQ7-F1
#
_entry.id   AF-A0A7J9NRQ7-F1
#
_cell.length_a   1.000
_cell.length_b   1.000
_cell.length_c   1.000
_cell.angle_alpha   90.00
_cell.angle_beta   90.00
_cell.angle_gamma   90.00
#
_symmetry.space_group_name_H-M   'P 1'
#
loop_
_entity.id
_entity.type
_entity.pdbx_description
1 polymer ?
#
loop_
_entity_poly.entity_id
_entity_poly.type
_entity_poly.pdbx_seq_one_letter_code
_entity_poly.pdbx_strand_id
1 'polypeptide(L)'
;MIESYCIRIPELLNLFKEKHDHFSFALFGARGSFKTTHLYGLYEEMLDNNVDVVFGYEIEDICICDCLILDDFASKFYKREFSTTENKEFAKLLQEIRTNIPMVITSCPHYNLLDKDFRDFFNPAQILKPGYIKLDGKILLADPPSEDLENKMRALENTGRKHRFLDGLERIKDARAKKKAKK
;
A
#
# COMPACT_ATOMS: atom_id res chain seq x y z
N MET A 1 -10.34 -32.57 -3.29
CA MET A 1 -10.01 -31.43 -4.17
C MET A 1 -10.63 -30.20 -3.55
N ILE A 2 -9.84 -29.28 -3.02
CA ILE A 2 -10.37 -27.99 -2.56
C ILE A 2 -10.37 -27.11 -3.80
N GLU A 3 -11.55 -26.92 -4.41
CA GLU A 3 -11.75 -25.82 -5.35
C GLU A 3 -11.33 -24.55 -4.62
N SER A 4 -10.15 -24.04 -4.97
CA SER A 4 -9.71 -22.75 -4.48
C SER A 4 -10.60 -21.74 -5.17
N TYR A 5 -11.61 -21.21 -4.47
CA TYR A 5 -12.46 -20.14 -4.97
C TYR A 5 -11.55 -18.96 -5.34
N CYS A 6 -11.33 -18.80 -6.65
CA CYS A 6 -10.65 -17.65 -7.20
C CYS A 6 -11.62 -16.47 -7.16
N ILE A 7 -11.14 -15.29 -6.78
CA ILE A 7 -11.93 -14.06 -6.72
C ILE A 7 -11.16 -12.94 -7.41
N ARG A 8 -11.90 -12.00 -8.00
CA ARG A 8 -11.37 -10.76 -8.58
C ARG A 8 -11.51 -9.59 -7.62
N ILE A 9 -10.68 -8.56 -7.76
CA ILE A 9 -10.68 -7.46 -6.76
C ILE A 9 -11.98 -6.65 -6.72
N PRO A 10 -12.69 -6.36 -7.84
CA PRO A 10 -13.96 -5.66 -7.77
C PRO A 10 -15.05 -6.49 -7.10
N GLU A 11 -15.04 -7.82 -7.30
CA GLU A 11 -15.96 -8.74 -6.62
C GLU A 11 -15.74 -8.73 -5.11
N LEU A 12 -14.46 -8.77 -4.68
CA LEU A 12 -14.11 -8.68 -3.27
C LEU A 12 -14.58 -7.36 -2.67
N LEU A 13 -14.36 -6.24 -3.36
CA LEU A 13 -14.79 -4.92 -2.92
C LEU A 13 -16.31 -4.83 -2.74
N ASN A 14 -17.07 -5.29 -3.72
CA ASN A 14 -18.53 -5.24 -3.68
C ASN A 14 -19.10 -5.99 -2.45
N LEU A 15 -18.51 -7.13 -2.09
CA LEU A 15 -18.92 -7.90 -0.90
C LEU A 15 -18.79 -7.09 0.41
N PHE A 16 -17.80 -6.20 0.51
CA PHE A 16 -17.60 -5.36 1.70
C PHE A 16 -18.40 -4.07 1.64
N LYS A 17 -18.54 -3.46 0.46
CA LYS A 17 -19.43 -2.29 0.26
C LYS A 17 -20.88 -2.61 0.65
N GLU A 18 -21.42 -3.74 0.20
CA GLU A 18 -22.80 -4.15 0.50
C GLU A 18 -23.04 -4.40 1.99
N LYS A 19 -22.01 -4.82 2.72
CA LYS A 19 -22.08 -5.09 4.16
C LYS A 19 -21.79 -3.88 5.03
N HIS A 20 -21.48 -2.72 4.42
CA HIS A 20 -20.92 -1.56 5.11
C HIS A 20 -19.73 -1.93 6.00
N ASP A 21 -18.89 -2.85 5.51
CA ASP A 21 -17.75 -3.39 6.23
C ASP A 21 -16.44 -2.97 5.56
N HIS A 22 -15.34 -3.09 6.30
CA HIS A 22 -14.01 -2.72 5.86
C HIS A 22 -13.15 -3.96 5.63
N PHE A 23 -12.39 -3.96 4.55
CA PHE A 23 -11.41 -4.99 4.28
C PHE A 23 -10.07 -4.43 3.85
N SER A 24 -9.04 -4.81 4.60
CA SER A 24 -7.68 -4.36 4.38
C SER A 24 -6.74 -5.53 4.28
N PHE A 25 -5.79 -5.47 3.34
CA PHE A 25 -4.75 -6.48 3.24
C PHE A 25 -3.41 -5.93 2.78
N ALA A 26 -2.34 -6.58 3.23
CA ALA A 26 -0.96 -6.22 2.93
C ALA A 26 -0.31 -7.28 2.06
N LEU A 27 -0.04 -6.94 0.79
CA LEU A 27 0.83 -7.74 -0.08
C LEU A 27 2.24 -7.75 0.49
N PHE A 28 2.73 -8.92 0.85
CA PHE A 28 4.10 -9.09 1.33
C PHE A 28 4.90 -10.06 0.49
N GLY A 29 6.21 -9.83 0.46
CA GLY A 29 7.16 -10.62 -0.30
C GLY A 29 8.50 -9.92 -0.45
N ALA A 30 9.55 -10.67 -0.74
CA ALA A 30 10.90 -10.14 -0.90
C ALA A 30 10.98 -9.05 -1.99
N ARG A 31 12.08 -8.29 -2.01
CA ARG A 31 12.36 -7.37 -3.12
C ARG A 31 12.38 -8.15 -4.43
N GLY A 32 11.71 -7.64 -5.46
CA GLY A 32 11.58 -8.33 -6.75
C GLY A 32 10.47 -9.38 -6.82
N SER A 33 9.64 -9.54 -5.78
CA SER A 33 8.51 -10.48 -5.79
C SER A 33 7.27 -9.98 -6.55
N PHE A 34 7.42 -9.02 -7.46
CA PHE A 34 6.33 -8.44 -8.26
C PHE A 34 5.20 -7.73 -7.50
N LYS A 35 5.39 -7.31 -6.23
CA LYS A 35 4.35 -6.61 -5.44
C LYS A 35 3.75 -5.41 -6.16
N THR A 36 4.60 -4.46 -6.54
CA THR A 36 4.21 -3.24 -7.25
C THR A 36 3.48 -3.56 -8.57
N THR A 37 3.95 -4.54 -9.32
CA THR A 37 3.28 -5.01 -10.56
C THR A 37 1.88 -5.57 -10.27
N HIS A 38 1.71 -6.36 -9.21
CA HIS A 38 0.37 -6.83 -8.82
C HIS A 38 -0.52 -5.67 -8.37
N LEU A 39 0.00 -4.71 -7.59
CA LEU A 39 -0.76 -3.53 -7.20
C LEU A 39 -1.23 -2.71 -8.40
N TYR A 40 -0.38 -2.54 -9.42
CA TYR A 40 -0.77 -1.86 -10.66
C TYR A 40 -1.85 -2.63 -11.42
N GLY A 41 -1.74 -3.97 -11.49
CA GLY A 41 -2.77 -4.81 -12.10
C GLY A 41 -4.12 -4.70 -11.38
N LEU A 42 -4.11 -4.75 -10.05
CA LEU A 42 -5.31 -4.53 -9.24
C LEU A 42 -5.88 -3.12 -9.41
N TYR A 43 -5.02 -2.10 -9.53
CA TYR A 43 -5.43 -0.72 -9.77
C TYR A 43 -6.12 -0.57 -11.13
N GLU A 44 -5.54 -1.12 -12.19
CA GLU A 44 -6.13 -1.08 -13.54
C GLU A 44 -7.49 -1.77 -13.58
N GLU A 45 -7.57 -2.96 -12.97
CA GLU A 45 -8.81 -3.71 -12.92
C GLU A 45 -9.93 -2.92 -12.22
N MET A 46 -9.60 -2.18 -11.16
CA MET A 46 -10.56 -1.28 -10.50
C MET A 46 -10.99 -0.13 -11.41
N LEU A 47 -10.06 0.50 -12.13
CA LEU A 47 -10.38 1.56 -13.10
C LEU A 47 -11.30 1.05 -14.21
N ASP A 48 -11.01 -0.12 -14.77
CA ASP A 48 -11.80 -0.75 -15.84
C ASP A 48 -13.23 -1.10 -15.38
N ASN A 49 -13.42 -1.29 -14.06
CA ASN A 49 -14.72 -1.57 -13.45
C ASN A 49 -15.39 -0.31 -12.87
N ASN A 50 -14.92 0.89 -13.21
CA ASN A 50 -15.45 2.18 -12.72
C ASN A 50 -15.48 2.30 -11.18
N VAL A 51 -14.54 1.64 -10.50
CA VAL A 51 -14.37 1.78 -9.06
C VAL A 51 -13.63 3.08 -8.77
N ASP A 52 -14.09 3.83 -7.77
CA ASP A 52 -13.35 4.99 -7.27
C ASP A 52 -12.10 4.51 -6.51
N VAL A 53 -10.96 4.50 -7.19
CA VAL A 53 -9.71 3.94 -6.68
C VAL A 53 -8.59 4.98 -6.69
N VAL A 54 -7.87 5.07 -5.57
CA VAL A 54 -6.71 5.95 -5.40
C VAL A 54 -5.45 5.11 -5.22
N PHE A 55 -4.40 5.44 -5.97
CA PHE A 55 -3.08 4.86 -5.81
C PHE A 55 -2.12 5.89 -5.21
N GLY A 56 -1.68 5.63 -3.97
CA GLY A 56 -0.81 6.52 -3.21
C GLY A 56 0.60 5.96 -3.01
N TYR A 57 1.59 6.86 -3.09
CA TYR A 57 2.97 6.63 -2.66
C TYR A 57 3.33 7.45 -1.42
N GLU A 58 2.55 8.49 -1.12
CA GLU A 58 2.71 9.43 -0.02
C GLU A 58 1.42 9.62 0.79
N ILE A 59 1.54 10.14 2.01
CA ILE A 59 0.39 10.37 2.92
C ILE A 59 -0.58 11.37 2.31
N GLU A 60 -0.05 12.35 1.57
CA GLU A 60 -0.81 13.39 0.87
C GLU A 60 -1.69 12.84 -0.26
N ASP A 61 -1.42 11.62 -0.75
CA ASP A 61 -2.23 10.97 -1.77
C ASP A 61 -3.51 10.34 -1.19
N ILE A 62 -3.63 10.23 0.14
CA ILE A 62 -4.77 9.58 0.80
C ILE A 62 -6.03 10.45 0.66
N CYS A 63 -7.07 9.87 0.07
CA CYS A 63 -8.39 10.49 -0.09
C CYS A 63 -9.51 9.48 0.19
N ILE A 64 -10.72 9.97 0.44
CA ILE A 64 -11.93 9.14 0.52
C ILE A 64 -12.23 8.59 -0.87
N CYS A 65 -12.34 7.27 -0.98
CA CYS A 65 -12.58 6.52 -2.21
C CYS A 65 -13.13 5.13 -1.85
N ASP A 66 -13.49 4.34 -2.85
CA ASP A 66 -13.93 2.95 -2.63
C ASP A 66 -12.76 2.02 -2.31
N CYS A 67 -11.61 2.25 -2.93
CA CYS A 67 -10.40 1.46 -2.73
C CYS A 67 -9.14 2.33 -2.69
N LEU A 68 -8.36 2.22 -1.61
CA LEU A 68 -7.08 2.90 -1.46
C LEU A 68 -5.93 1.91 -1.59
N ILE A 69 -5.03 2.13 -2.54
CA ILE A 69 -3.83 1.31 -2.74
C ILE A 69 -2.60 2.11 -2.33
N LEU A 70 -1.80 1.58 -1.40
CA LEU A 70 -0.63 2.22 -0.78
C LEU A 70 0.64 1.41 -1.02
N ASP A 71 1.48 1.81 -1.97
CA ASP A 71 2.71 1.05 -2.28
C ASP A 71 3.89 1.46 -1.38
N ASP A 72 4.58 0.47 -0.80
CA ASP A 72 5.77 0.62 0.04
C ASP A 72 5.59 1.58 1.23
N PHE A 73 4.35 1.73 1.70
CA PHE A 73 3.97 2.62 2.80
C PHE A 73 4.59 2.22 4.14
N ALA A 74 4.98 0.94 4.30
CA ALA A 74 5.77 0.46 5.43
C ALA A 74 7.06 1.27 5.66
N SER A 75 7.66 1.81 4.60
CA SER A 75 8.87 2.65 4.69
C SER A 75 8.63 3.99 5.39
N LYS A 76 7.38 4.45 5.45
CA LYS A 76 6.96 5.71 6.07
C LYS A 76 6.73 5.56 7.57
N PHE A 77 6.38 4.36 8.02
CA PHE A 77 5.97 4.07 9.40
C PHE A 77 6.92 3.08 10.07
N TYR A 78 8.21 3.41 10.13
CA TYR A 78 9.20 2.51 10.69
C TYR A 78 8.96 2.31 12.19
N LYS A 79 8.93 1.05 12.64
CA LYS A 79 8.64 0.63 14.02
C LYS A 79 9.42 1.38 15.12
N ARG A 80 10.63 1.89 14.81
CA ARG A 80 11.47 2.61 15.78
C ARG A 80 11.09 4.08 15.97
N GLU A 81 10.19 4.61 15.15
CA GLU A 81 9.79 6.03 15.16
C GLU A 81 8.35 6.23 15.67
N PHE A 82 7.71 5.20 16.23
CA PHE A 82 6.31 5.23 16.69
C PHE A 82 5.97 6.39 17.65
N SER A 83 6.96 6.94 18.37
CA SER A 83 6.74 8.05 19.30
C SER A 83 6.59 9.42 18.64
N THR A 84 6.82 9.55 17.34
CA THR A 84 6.63 10.82 16.61
C THR A 84 5.14 11.19 16.54
N THR A 85 4.85 12.50 16.54
CA THR A 85 3.48 13.01 16.41
C THR A 85 2.81 12.51 15.12
N GLU A 86 3.57 12.48 14.02
CA GLU A 86 3.09 12.02 12.71
C GLU A 86 2.59 10.57 12.74
N ASN A 87 3.35 9.64 13.32
CA ASN A 87 2.95 8.24 13.42
C ASN A 87 1.70 8.05 14.30
N LYS A 88 1.55 8.86 15.36
CA LYS A 88 0.36 8.83 16.22
C LYS A 88 -0.88 9.36 15.50
N GLU A 89 -0.77 10.46 14.78
CA GLU A 89 -1.90 11.01 14.01
C GLU A 89 -2.29 10.08 12.86
N PHE A 90 -1.32 9.44 12.22
CA PHE A 90 -1.60 8.44 11.19
C PHE A 90 -2.27 7.17 11.77
N ALA A 91 -1.83 6.70 12.94
CA ALA A 91 -2.50 5.57 13.60
C ALA A 91 -3.97 5.88 13.94
N LYS A 92 -4.29 7.14 14.31
CA LYS A 92 -5.68 7.58 14.46
C LYS A 92 -6.41 7.63 13.11
N LEU A 93 -5.75 8.15 12.06
CA LEU A 93 -6.31 8.18 10.71
C LEU A 93 -6.70 6.77 10.22
N LEU A 94 -5.88 5.75 10.50
CA LEU A 94 -6.22 4.37 10.16
C LEU A 94 -7.53 3.91 10.81
N GLN A 95 -7.84 4.35 12.03
CA GLN A 95 -9.11 4.02 12.68
C GLN A 95 -10.30 4.63 11.93
N GLU A 96 -10.17 5.87 11.47
CA GLU A 96 -11.20 6.57 10.68
C GLU A 96 -11.34 5.99 9.27
N ILE A 97 -10.24 5.53 8.66
CA ILE A 97 -10.25 4.90 7.33
C ILE A 97 -11.20 3.71 7.28
N ARG A 98 -11.33 2.93 8.37
CA ARG A 98 -12.26 1.77 8.41
C ARG A 98 -13.71 2.15 8.18
N THR A 99 -14.09 3.38 8.51
CA THR A 99 -15.47 3.85 8.40
C THR A 99 -15.72 4.54 7.06
N ASN A 100 -14.66 5.01 6.39
CA ASN A 100 -14.78 5.87 5.20
C ASN A 100 -14.34 5.19 3.90
N ILE A 101 -13.45 4.20 3.97
CA ILE A 101 -12.87 3.53 2.80
C ILE A 101 -13.13 2.03 2.93
N PRO A 102 -13.99 1.44 2.08
CA PRO A 102 -14.33 0.02 2.13
C PRO A 102 -13.13 -0.91 2.00
N MET A 103 -12.13 -0.54 1.18
CA MET A 103 -10.96 -1.38 0.96
C MET A 103 -9.63 -0.63 0.99
N VAL A 104 -8.64 -1.19 1.70
CA VAL A 104 -7.26 -0.67 1.67
C VAL A 104 -6.28 -1.78 1.37
N ILE A 105 -5.47 -1.58 0.33
CA ILE A 105 -4.43 -2.51 -0.10
C ILE A 105 -3.08 -1.84 0.14
N THR A 106 -2.14 -2.52 0.81
CA THR A 106 -0.78 -1.99 0.94
C THR A 106 0.26 -3.01 0.53
N SER A 107 1.49 -2.58 0.26
CA SER A 107 2.63 -3.47 0.09
C SER A 107 3.67 -3.31 1.19
N CYS A 108 4.34 -4.41 1.54
CA CYS A 108 5.47 -4.39 2.45
C CYS A 108 6.53 -5.45 2.06
N PRO A 109 7.80 -5.24 2.40
CA PRO A 109 8.85 -6.23 2.16
C PRO A 109 8.65 -7.51 2.99
N HIS A 110 8.13 -7.36 4.21
CA HIS A 110 7.81 -8.48 5.07
C HIS A 110 6.75 -8.05 6.08
N TYR A 111 5.73 -8.86 6.27
CA TYR A 111 4.60 -8.52 7.13
C TYR A 111 5.04 -8.21 8.57
N ASN A 112 5.95 -9.02 9.15
CA ASN A 112 6.53 -8.79 10.48
C ASN A 112 7.40 -7.54 10.65
N LEU A 113 7.74 -6.81 9.57
CA LEU A 113 8.44 -5.53 9.68
C LEU A 113 7.49 -4.36 9.95
N LEU A 114 6.20 -4.55 9.70
CA LEU A 114 5.16 -3.59 10.05
C LEU A 114 5.03 -3.48 11.58
N ASP A 115 4.68 -2.30 12.05
CA ASP A 115 4.33 -2.09 13.46
C ASP A 115 3.13 -2.97 13.86
N LYS A 116 2.98 -3.28 15.15
CA LYS A 116 1.90 -4.15 15.64
C LYS A 116 0.54 -3.57 15.25
N ASP A 117 0.30 -2.29 15.49
CA ASP A 117 -1.00 -1.67 15.24
C ASP A 117 -1.32 -1.67 13.74
N PHE A 118 -0.28 -1.54 12.91
CA PHE A 118 -0.40 -1.64 11.46
C PHE A 118 -0.69 -3.08 11.01
N ARG A 119 -0.05 -4.10 11.61
CA ARG A 119 -0.37 -5.51 11.31
C ARG A 119 -1.79 -5.87 11.73
N ASP A 120 -2.25 -5.40 12.88
CA ASP A 120 -3.63 -5.64 13.32
C ASP A 120 -4.66 -4.95 12.40
N PHE A 121 -4.20 -4.05 11.52
CA PHE A 121 -5.02 -3.43 10.49
C PHE A 121 -5.14 -4.25 9.21
N PHE A 122 -4.12 -4.99 8.76
CA PHE A 122 -4.11 -5.60 7.43
C PHE A 122 -4.12 -7.13 7.48
N ASN A 123 -4.99 -7.79 6.73
CA ASN A 123 -4.85 -9.23 6.52
C ASN A 123 -3.59 -9.53 5.67
N PRO A 124 -2.79 -10.54 6.03
CA PRO A 124 -1.58 -10.86 5.29
C PRO A 124 -1.90 -11.49 3.93
N ALA A 125 -1.39 -10.91 2.84
CA ALA A 125 -1.57 -11.42 1.48
C ALA A 125 -0.24 -11.82 0.84
N GLN A 126 -0.08 -13.10 0.50
CA GLN A 126 1.16 -13.65 -0.04
C GLN A 126 1.08 -13.81 -1.56
N ILE A 127 2.07 -13.27 -2.29
CA ILE A 127 2.21 -13.58 -3.72
C ILE A 127 2.73 -15.02 -3.85
N LEU A 128 1.96 -15.85 -4.54
CA LEU A 128 2.31 -17.26 -4.79
C LEU A 128 3.15 -17.40 -6.06
N LYS A 129 2.73 -16.71 -7.11
CA LYS A 129 3.37 -16.61 -8.44
C LYS A 129 2.77 -15.39 -9.16
N PRO A 130 3.35 -14.93 -10.28
CA PRO A 130 2.77 -13.85 -11.07
C PRO A 130 1.28 -14.08 -11.35
N GLY A 131 0.46 -13.12 -10.93
CA GLY A 131 -1.00 -13.08 -11.07
C GLY A 131 -1.82 -13.78 -9.99
N TYR A 132 -1.17 -14.33 -8.95
CA TYR A 132 -1.85 -15.12 -7.91
C TYR A 132 -1.45 -14.65 -6.52
N ILE A 133 -2.44 -14.14 -5.77
CA ILE A 133 -2.28 -13.65 -4.41
C ILE A 133 -3.11 -14.53 -3.47
N LYS A 134 -2.47 -15.15 -2.48
CA LYS A 134 -3.16 -15.88 -1.41
C LYS A 134 -3.65 -14.90 -0.35
N LEU A 135 -4.94 -14.91 -0.07
CA LEU A 135 -5.62 -14.01 0.86
C LEU A 135 -6.73 -14.78 1.60
N ASP A 136 -6.63 -14.90 2.93
CA ASP A 136 -7.64 -15.57 3.78
C ASP A 136 -8.18 -16.91 3.24
N GLY A 137 -7.28 -17.77 2.78
CA GLY A 137 -7.63 -19.09 2.23
C GLY A 137 -8.21 -19.07 0.81
N LYS A 138 -8.39 -17.89 0.21
CA LYS A 138 -8.78 -17.68 -1.19
C LYS A 138 -7.58 -17.32 -2.06
N ILE A 139 -7.79 -17.39 -3.37
CA ILE A 139 -6.84 -16.90 -4.37
C ILE A 139 -7.47 -15.65 -5.00
N LEU A 140 -6.85 -14.50 -4.79
CA LEU A 140 -7.13 -13.30 -5.54
C LEU A 140 -6.30 -13.34 -6.83
N LEU A 141 -6.98 -13.24 -7.97
CA LEU A 141 -6.34 -13.12 -9.28
C LEU A 141 -6.04 -11.65 -9.57
N ALA A 142 -4.88 -11.37 -10.13
CA ALA A 142 -4.48 -10.04 -10.57
C ALA A 142 -3.83 -10.16 -11.95
N ASP A 143 -4.44 -9.57 -12.97
CA ASP A 143 -3.81 -9.55 -14.28
C ASP A 143 -2.60 -8.61 -14.27
N PRO A 144 -1.59 -8.84 -15.11
CA PRO A 144 -0.52 -7.85 -15.27
C PRO A 144 -1.12 -6.54 -15.80
N PRO A 145 -0.59 -5.39 -15.37
CA PRO A 145 -1.03 -4.11 -15.90
C PRO A 145 -0.68 -3.98 -17.38
N SER A 146 -1.39 -3.11 -18.10
CA SER A 146 -0.98 -2.64 -19.42
C SER A 146 0.38 -1.95 -19.37
N GLU A 147 1.10 -2.02 -20.49
CA GLU A 147 2.41 -1.38 -20.60
C GLU A 147 2.32 0.15 -20.39
N ASP A 148 1.25 0.77 -20.88
CA ASP A 148 1.01 2.21 -20.72
C ASP A 148 0.81 2.58 -19.25
N LEU A 149 -0.03 1.84 -18.52
CA LEU A 149 -0.24 2.09 -17.10
C LEU A 149 1.05 1.82 -16.30
N GLU A 150 1.72 0.70 -16.56
CA GLU A 150 2.96 0.35 -15.87
C GLU A 150 4.03 1.44 -16.04
N ASN A 151 4.21 1.93 -17.27
CA ASN A 151 5.16 3.01 -17.56
C ASN A 151 4.78 4.31 -16.85
N LYS A 152 3.51 4.69 -16.87
CA LYS A 152 3.00 5.89 -16.19
C LYS A 152 3.23 5.82 -14.69
N MET A 153 2.85 4.70 -14.06
CA MET A 153 2.97 4.53 -12.61
C MET A 153 4.44 4.47 -12.16
N ARG A 154 5.31 3.79 -12.92
CA ARG A 154 6.76 3.79 -12.66
C ARG A 154 7.36 5.19 -12.77
N ALA A 155 6.93 6.01 -13.73
CA ALA A 155 7.41 7.38 -13.86
C ALA A 155 7.00 8.24 -12.65
N LEU A 156 5.76 8.08 -12.16
CA LEU A 156 5.28 8.75 -10.94
C LEU A 156 6.09 8.33 -9.70
N GLU A 157 6.25 7.03 -9.49
CA GLU A 157 7.04 6.46 -8.38
C GLU A 157 8.48 7.00 -8.38
N ASN A 158 9.14 6.98 -9.54
CA ASN A 158 10.52 7.41 -9.69
C ASN A 158 10.68 8.92 -9.44
N THR A 159 9.73 9.73 -9.89
CA THR A 159 9.72 11.17 -9.64
C THR A 159 9.61 11.46 -8.15
N GLY A 160 8.66 10.80 -7.47
CA GLY A 160 8.51 10.92 -6.00
C GLY A 160 9.77 10.48 -5.26
N ARG A 161 10.36 9.33 -5.62
CA ARG A 161 11.61 8.84 -5.02
C ARG A 161 12.77 9.83 -5.20
N LYS A 162 12.88 10.45 -6.38
CA LYS A 162 13.93 11.44 -6.66
C LYS A 162 13.79 12.66 -5.76
N HIS A 163 12.58 13.19 -5.59
CA HIS A 163 12.32 14.30 -4.67
C HIS A 163 12.69 13.93 -3.23
N ARG A 164 12.19 12.81 -2.72
CA ARG A 164 12.51 12.34 -1.36
C ARG A 164 14.00 12.14 -1.10
N PHE A 165 14.72 11.65 -2.10
CA PHE A 165 16.17 11.49 -2.01
C PHE A 165 16.89 12.84 -1.87
N LEU A 166 16.50 13.84 -2.66
CA LEU A 166 17.07 15.18 -2.59
C LEU A 166 16.77 15.85 -1.24
N ASP A 167 15.52 15.78 -0.78
CA ASP A 167 15.11 16.33 0.52
C ASP A 167 15.87 15.67 1.67
N GLY A 168 16.00 14.34 1.62
CA GLY A 168 16.76 13.57 2.61
C GLY A 168 18.24 13.97 2.64
N LEU A 169 18.85 14.19 1.47
CA LEU A 169 20.24 14.69 1.38
C LEU A 169 20.38 16.09 1.99
N GLU A 170 19.42 16.97 1.75
CA GLU A 170 19.44 18.34 2.27
C GLU A 170 19.33 18.35 3.81
N ARG A 171 18.38 17.59 4.37
CA ARG A 171 18.24 17.39 5.83
C ARG A 171 19.53 16.88 6.47
N ILE A 172 20.24 15.95 5.81
CA ILE A 172 21.53 15.43 6.31
C ILE A 172 22.61 16.52 6.29
N LYS A 173 22.68 17.32 5.23
CA LYS A 173 23.63 18.45 5.13
C LYS A 173 23.38 19.47 6.24
N ASP A 174 22.14 19.85 6.46
CA ASP A 174 21.73 20.79 7.51
C ASP A 174 22.05 20.29 8.91
N ALA A 175 21.76 19.02 9.19
CA ALA A 175 22.08 18.40 10.47
C ALA A 175 23.59 18.40 10.75
N ARG A 176 24.42 18.18 9.71
CA ARG A 176 25.89 18.26 9.82
C ARG A 176 26.36 19.70 10.03
N ALA A 177 25.78 20.68 9.33
CA ALA A 177 26.12 22.08 9.49
C ALA A 177 25.80 22.57 10.92
N LYS A 178 24.61 22.24 11.44
CA LYS A 178 24.20 22.56 12.83
C LYS A 178 25.11 21.92 13.88
N LYS A 179 25.61 20.70 13.65
CA LYS A 179 26.59 20.06 14.53
C LYS A 179 27.97 20.73 14.50
N LYS A 180 28.41 21.24 13.34
CA LYS A 180 29.67 21.97 13.21
C LYS A 180 29.60 23.36 13.86
N ALA A 181 28.47 24.05 13.77
CA ALA A 181 28.28 25.38 14.38
C ALA A 181 28.17 25.36 15.92
N LYS A 182 27.99 24.18 16.53
CA LYS A 182 27.96 23.99 17.99
C LYS A 182 29.29 23.51 18.58
N LYS A 183 30.33 23.34 17.76
CA LYS A 183 31.71 23.06 18.16
C LYS A 183 32.55 24.31 17.99
#